data_AF-F2IXS5-F1
#
_entry.id   AF-F2IXS5-F1
#
_cell.length_a   1.000
_cell.length_b   1.000
_cell.length_c   1.000
_cell.angle_alpha   90.00
_cell.angle_beta   90.00
_cell.angle_gamma   90.00
#
_symmetry.space_group_name_H-M   'P 1'
#
loop_
_entity.id
_entity.type
_entity.pdbx_description
1 polymer ?
#
loop_
_entity_poly.entity_id
_entity_poly.type
_entity_poly.pdbx_seq_one_letter_code
_entity_poly.pdbx_strand_id
1 'polypeptide(L)'
;MITSKKIATCFAVIGTMLSVATSSASAAPNDGATLGECYNNWISYCNGHAPNGGVTSCHTQSLDRCDKIHKATMSQIPGSQIKAMRANALKRVTPARASVR
;
A
#
# COMPACT_ATOMS: atom_id res chain seq x y z
N MET A 1 -14.30 31.19 61.16
CA MET A 1 -15.16 30.76 60.03
C MET A 1 -14.54 31.25 58.74
N ILE A 2 -14.15 30.34 57.84
CA ILE A 2 -14.33 30.39 56.38
C ILE A 2 -14.13 28.93 55.91
N THR A 3 -15.25 28.34 55.50
CA THR A 3 -15.39 27.03 54.86
C THR A 3 -15.23 27.21 53.36
N SER A 4 -14.59 26.27 52.65
CA SER A 4 -14.91 25.80 51.28
C SER A 4 -13.83 24.79 50.83
N LYS A 5 -14.05 23.47 50.86
CA LYS A 5 -14.84 22.57 49.98
C LYS A 5 -14.09 22.19 48.69
N LYS A 6 -13.71 20.90 48.64
CA LYS A 6 -12.92 20.20 47.63
C LYS A 6 -13.61 20.22 46.25
N ILE A 7 -12.85 20.47 45.18
CA ILE A 7 -13.30 20.30 43.79
C ILE A 7 -12.46 19.18 43.17
N ALA A 8 -13.10 18.05 42.90
CA ALA A 8 -12.51 16.89 42.26
C ALA A 8 -12.66 17.03 40.73
N THR A 9 -11.54 17.15 40.04
CA THR A 9 -11.50 17.21 38.57
C THR A 9 -11.48 15.79 38.01
N CYS A 10 -12.67 15.26 37.69
CA CYS A 10 -12.79 14.01 36.95
C CYS A 10 -12.62 14.31 35.45
N PHE A 11 -11.46 13.97 34.89
CA PHE A 11 -11.27 13.95 33.45
C PHE A 11 -12.02 12.75 32.88
N ALA A 12 -13.25 12.99 32.40
CA ALA A 12 -13.95 12.06 31.53
C ALA A 12 -13.22 12.02 30.18
N VAL A 13 -12.36 11.03 29.97
CA VAL A 13 -11.79 10.72 28.66
C VAL A 13 -12.92 10.21 27.76
N ILE A 14 -13.42 11.12 26.92
CA ILE A 14 -14.13 10.77 25.69
C ILE A 14 -13.03 10.50 24.67
N GLY A 15 -12.68 9.22 24.51
CA GLY A 15 -11.65 8.77 23.58
C GLY A 15 -12.29 7.83 22.57
N THR A 16 -12.67 8.42 21.44
CA THR A 16 -13.03 7.80 20.15
C THR A 16 -12.43 6.40 19.95
N MET A 17 -13.25 5.47 19.48
CA MET A 17 -12.77 4.17 19.00
C MET A 17 -11.65 4.39 17.99
N LEU A 18 -10.41 4.12 18.39
CA LEU A 18 -9.33 3.91 17.45
C LEU A 18 -9.67 2.61 16.73
N SER A 19 -10.23 2.72 15.53
CA SER A 19 -10.06 1.69 14.52
C SER A 19 -8.56 1.68 14.18
N VAL A 20 -7.78 1.00 15.03
CA VAL A 20 -6.43 0.56 14.68
C VAL A 20 -6.66 -0.39 13.52
N ALA A 21 -6.55 0.13 12.31
CA ALA A 21 -6.20 -0.70 11.18
C ALA A 21 -4.84 -1.28 11.54
N THR A 22 -4.86 -2.47 12.15
CA THR A 22 -3.72 -3.36 12.25
C THR A 22 -3.32 -3.63 10.81
N SER A 23 -2.51 -2.74 10.26
CA SER A 23 -1.73 -3.00 9.07
C SER A 23 -0.78 -4.09 9.53
N SER A 24 -1.17 -5.34 9.30
CA SER A 24 -0.27 -6.48 9.40
C SER A 24 1.00 -6.04 8.67
N ALA A 25 2.10 -5.87 9.40
CA ALA A 25 3.39 -5.55 8.82
C ALA A 25 3.87 -6.79 8.08
N SER A 26 3.21 -7.09 6.96
CA SER A 26 3.65 -8.04 5.96
C SER A 26 4.95 -7.46 5.43
N ALA A 27 6.06 -8.18 5.62
CA ALA A 27 7.34 -7.75 5.06
C ALA A 27 7.15 -7.43 3.57
N ALA A 28 7.70 -6.30 3.13
CA ALA A 28 7.65 -5.92 1.72
C ALA A 28 8.22 -7.06 0.86
N PRO A 29 7.62 -7.35 -0.31
CA PRO A 29 8.07 -8.43 -1.16
C PRO A 29 9.48 -8.12 -1.72
N ASN A 30 10.21 -9.16 -2.11
CA ASN A 30 11.53 -8.99 -2.71
C ASN A 30 11.41 -8.31 -4.09
N ASP A 31 12.34 -7.39 -4.38
CA ASP A 31 12.38 -6.65 -5.65
C ASP A 31 12.83 -7.52 -6.86
N GLY A 32 13.16 -8.80 -6.63
CA GLY A 32 13.47 -9.80 -7.67
C GLY A 32 14.77 -9.53 -8.43
N ALA A 33 15.20 -10.51 -9.23
CA ALA A 33 16.41 -10.36 -10.06
C ALA A 33 16.16 -9.58 -11.37
N THR A 34 14.90 -9.46 -11.80
CA THR A 34 14.52 -8.76 -13.04
C THR A 34 13.33 -7.84 -12.82
N LEU A 35 13.19 -6.82 -13.69
CA LEU A 35 12.07 -5.87 -13.64
C LEU A 35 10.70 -6.57 -13.69
N GLY A 36 10.57 -7.64 -14.49
CA GLY A 36 9.33 -8.40 -14.61
C GLY A 36 8.97 -9.15 -13.32
N GLU A 37 9.97 -9.69 -12.63
CA GLU A 37 9.81 -10.38 -11.35
C GLU A 37 9.44 -9.39 -10.24
N CYS A 38 10.11 -8.23 -10.20
CA CYS A 38 9.77 -7.12 -9.32
C CYS A 38 8.30 -6.73 -9.44
N TYR A 39 7.85 -6.48 -10.67
CA TYR A 39 6.46 -6.13 -10.92
C TYR A 39 5.49 -7.21 -10.44
N ASN A 40 5.77 -8.49 -10.73
CA ASN A 40 4.89 -9.58 -10.29
C ASN A 40 4.79 -9.69 -8.78
N ASN A 41 5.92 -9.63 -8.07
CA ASN A 41 5.97 -9.72 -6.62
C ASN A 41 5.16 -8.60 -5.97
N TRP A 42 5.33 -7.37 -6.47
CA TRP A 42 4.61 -6.21 -5.94
C TRP A 42 3.14 -6.17 -6.34
N ILE A 43 2.76 -6.56 -7.55
CA ILE A 43 1.34 -6.70 -7.94
C ILE A 43 0.65 -7.73 -7.02
N SER A 44 1.29 -8.87 -6.77
CA SER A 44 0.73 -9.91 -5.90
C SER A 44 0.57 -9.42 -4.46
N TYR A 45 1.60 -8.74 -3.92
CA TYR A 45 1.54 -8.11 -2.60
C TYR A 45 0.42 -7.07 -2.50
N CYS A 46 0.33 -6.16 -3.48
CA CYS A 46 -0.67 -5.10 -3.51
C CYS A 46 -2.09 -5.64 -3.70
N ASN A 47 -2.28 -6.70 -4.48
CA ASN A 47 -3.55 -7.40 -4.60
C ASN A 47 -4.01 -7.97 -3.25
N GLY A 48 -3.09 -8.56 -2.47
CA GLY A 48 -3.38 -9.05 -1.12
C GLY A 48 -3.73 -7.94 -0.12
N HIS A 49 -3.32 -6.71 -0.38
CA HIS A 49 -3.56 -5.52 0.46
C HIS A 49 -4.60 -4.56 -0.14
N ALA A 50 -5.27 -4.93 -1.24
CA ALA A 50 -6.31 -4.12 -1.87
C ALA A 50 -7.69 -4.67 -1.48
N PRO A 51 -8.30 -4.20 -0.37
CA PRO A 51 -9.56 -4.76 0.15
C PRO A 51 -10.73 -4.66 -0.82
N ASN A 52 -10.68 -3.72 -1.76
CA ASN A 52 -11.73 -3.46 -2.74
C ASN A 52 -11.36 -3.92 -4.17
N GLY A 53 -10.18 -4.53 -4.34
CA GLY A 53 -9.57 -4.78 -5.64
C GLY A 53 -9.24 -3.49 -6.41
N GLY A 54 -8.83 -3.65 -7.67
CA GLY A 54 -8.49 -2.55 -8.58
C GLY A 54 -7.08 -1.99 -8.39
N VAL A 55 -6.70 -1.09 -9.30
CA VAL A 55 -5.40 -0.41 -9.24
C VAL A 55 -5.43 0.59 -8.09
N THR A 56 -4.47 0.45 -7.18
CA THR A 56 -4.32 1.30 -5.98
C THR A 56 -2.99 2.05 -6.03
N SER A 57 -2.79 2.97 -5.08
CA SER A 57 -1.49 3.65 -4.89
C SER A 57 -0.35 2.68 -4.58
N CYS A 58 -0.63 1.51 -4.00
CA CYS A 58 0.37 0.45 -3.82
C CYS A 58 0.90 0.00 -5.18
N HIS A 59 0.00 -0.34 -6.11
CA HIS A 59 0.38 -0.81 -7.44
C HIS A 59 1.22 0.22 -8.20
N THR A 60 0.79 1.48 -8.23
CA THR A 60 1.50 2.51 -9.01
C THR A 60 2.85 2.87 -8.40
N GLN A 61 2.94 3.01 -7.08
CA GLN A 61 4.19 3.33 -6.37
C GLN A 61 5.20 2.17 -6.43
N SER A 62 4.74 0.93 -6.28
CA SER A 62 5.62 -0.22 -6.34
C SER A 62 6.18 -0.46 -7.74
N LEU A 63 5.39 -0.23 -8.79
CA LEU A 63 5.90 -0.28 -10.17
C LEU A 63 6.93 0.81 -10.44
N ASP A 64 6.74 2.03 -9.91
CA ASP A 64 7.72 3.12 -10.00
C ASP A 64 9.01 2.81 -9.21
N ARG A 65 8.88 2.19 -8.04
CA ARG A 65 10.02 1.67 -7.27
C ARG A 65 10.81 0.64 -8.07
N CYS A 66 10.13 -0.35 -8.65
CA CYS A 66 10.75 -1.36 -9.50
C CYS A 66 11.48 -0.73 -10.68
N ASP A 67 10.87 0.27 -11.32
CA ASP A 67 11.52 1.03 -12.40
C ASP A 67 12.80 1.68 -11.92
N LYS A 68 12.79 2.33 -10.75
CA LYS A 68 13.97 3.02 -10.22
C LYS A 68 15.08 2.05 -9.84
N ILE A 69 14.75 0.96 -9.14
CA ILE A 69 15.72 -0.05 -8.72
C ILE A 69 16.34 -0.69 -9.96
N HIS A 70 15.52 -1.27 -10.84
CA HIS A 70 16.02 -2.01 -12.00
C HIS A 70 16.56 -1.10 -13.10
N LYS A 71 16.12 0.15 -13.26
CA LYS A 71 16.82 1.11 -14.15
C LYS A 71 18.17 1.55 -13.60
N ALA A 72 18.30 1.71 -12.28
CA ALA A 72 19.59 2.03 -11.66
C ALA A 72 20.56 0.85 -11.76
N THR A 73 20.05 -0.39 -11.77
CA THR A 73 20.86 -1.61 -11.90
C THR A 73 21.06 -2.07 -13.36
N MET A 74 20.14 -1.76 -14.28
CA MET A 74 20.17 -2.18 -15.68
C MET A 74 19.86 -1.01 -16.63
N SER A 75 20.90 -0.38 -17.17
CA SER A 75 20.85 0.73 -18.15
C SER A 75 20.32 0.35 -19.55
N GLN A 76 19.62 -0.79 -19.74
CA GLN A 76 19.42 -1.39 -21.07
C GLN A 76 17.95 -1.51 -21.53
N ILE A 77 16.97 -1.24 -20.67
CA ILE A 77 15.55 -1.44 -21.05
C ILE A 77 14.99 -0.14 -21.65
N PRO A 78 14.59 -0.13 -22.93
CA PRO A 78 13.99 1.05 -23.56
C PRO A 78 12.68 1.44 -22.87
N GLY A 79 12.43 2.75 -22.74
CA GLY A 79 11.28 3.26 -22.00
C GLY A 79 9.91 2.81 -22.53
N SER A 80 9.80 2.52 -23.83
CA SER A 80 8.59 1.94 -24.44
C SER A 80 8.31 0.52 -23.93
N GLN A 81 9.36 -0.29 -23.76
CA GLN A 81 9.25 -1.64 -23.23
C GLN A 81 8.85 -1.61 -21.74
N ILE A 82 9.39 -0.68 -20.95
CA ILE A 82 8.99 -0.47 -19.55
C ILE A 82 7.49 -0.14 -19.46
N LYS A 83 6.99 0.77 -20.30
CA LYS A 83 5.55 1.09 -20.36
C LYS A 83 4.69 -0.13 -20.69
N ALA A 84 5.12 -0.95 -21.66
CA ALA A 84 4.41 -2.16 -22.04
C ALA A 84 4.40 -3.21 -20.92
N MET A 85 5.54 -3.40 -20.25
CA MET A 85 5.64 -4.31 -19.09
C MET A 85 4.77 -3.83 -17.93
N ARG A 86 4.74 -2.52 -17.66
CA ARG A 86 3.89 -1.92 -16.63
C ARG A 86 2.41 -2.14 -16.94
N ALA A 87 1.99 -1.90 -18.17
CA ALA A 87 0.62 -2.18 -18.61
C ALA A 87 0.28 -3.67 -18.49
N ASN A 88 1.22 -4.56 -18.83
CA ASN A 88 1.04 -6.00 -18.73
C ASN A 88 0.94 -6.47 -17.25
N ALA A 89 1.73 -5.88 -16.35
CA ALA A 89 1.65 -6.11 -14.91
C ALA A 89 0.30 -5.63 -14.34
N LEU A 90 -0.18 -4.46 -14.75
CA LEU A 90 -1.46 -3.92 -14.31
C LEU A 90 -2.67 -4.76 -14.75
N LYS A 91 -2.56 -5.52 -15.85
CA LYS A 91 -3.59 -6.50 -16.25
C LYS A 91 -3.74 -7.66 -15.27
N ARG A 92 -2.74 -7.91 -14.41
CA ARG A 92 -2.77 -8.95 -13.36
C ARG A 92 -3.32 -8.44 -12.03
N VAL A 93 -3.70 -7.17 -11.95
CA VAL A 93 -4.37 -6.63 -10.77
C VAL A 93 -5.75 -7.25 -10.66
N THR A 94 -6.09 -7.73 -9.47
CA THR A 94 -7.43 -8.27 -9.20
C THR A 94 -8.44 -7.16 -9.50
N PRO A 95 -9.42 -7.37 -10.39
CA PRO A 95 -10.37 -6.33 -10.73
C PRO A 95 -11.08 -5.84 -9.46
N ALA A 96 -11.38 -4.55 -9.39
CA ALA A 96 -12.22 -4.05 -8.33
C ALA A 96 -13.53 -4.84 -8.36
N ARG A 97 -13.94 -5.43 -7.23
CA ARG A 97 -15.30 -5.98 -7.16
C ARG A 97 -16.22 -4.79 -7.36
N ALA A 98 -16.89 -4.73 -8.51
CA ALA A 98 -18.03 -3.85 -8.66
C ALA A 98 -18.96 -4.20 -7.50
N SER A 99 -19.17 -3.27 -6.57
CA SER A 99 -20.23 -3.41 -5.58
C SER A 99 -21.52 -3.57 -6.38
N VAL A 100 -21.95 -4.82 -6.57
CA VAL A 100 -23.30 -5.13 -7.03
C VAL A 100 -24.19 -4.53 -5.96
N ARG A 101 -24.80 -3.41 -6.33
CA ARG A 101 -25.67 -2.60 -5.49
C ARG A 101 -27.05 -3.24 -5.42
#